data_AF-A0A7S2JA18-F1
#
_entry.id   AF-A0A7S2JA18-F1
#
_cell.length_a   1.000
_cell.length_b   1.000
_cell.length_c   1.000
_cell.angle_alpha   90.00
_cell.angle_beta   90.00
_cell.angle_gamma   90.00
#
_symmetry.space_group_name_H-M   'P 1'
#
loop_
_entity.id
_entity.type
_entity.pdbx_description
1 polymer ?
#
loop_
_entity_poly.entity_id
_entity_poly.type
_entity_poly.pdbx_seq_one_letter_code
_entity_poly.pdbx_strand_id
1 'polypeptide(L)'
;DGSWSLRDLRNIRRPLSSQALAASANKWISNLLWSDPIEEDDTSMSGVFGVHASPRGQLGLCFAWDLTRQFCARQGLGLIIRSHQSKQGSVGFDIMHDQMLVRVFSARDYEEHGNDGAVLLV
;
A
#
# COMPACT_ATOMS: atom_id res chain seq x y z
N ASP A 1 -10.55 -2.08 3.65
CA ASP A 1 -11.47 -1.65 2.58
C ASP A 1 -11.25 -0.20 2.14
N GLY A 2 -10.57 0.64 2.94
CA GLY A 2 -10.27 2.02 2.55
C GLY A 2 -11.44 2.98 2.76
N SER A 3 -12.40 2.62 3.62
CA SER A 3 -13.57 3.44 3.95
C SER A 3 -13.26 4.67 4.83
N TRP A 4 -12.07 4.73 5.43
CA TRP A 4 -11.58 5.86 6.23
C TRP A 4 -11.24 7.09 5.38
N SER A 5 -11.14 8.26 6.02
CA SER A 5 -10.85 9.54 5.37
C SER A 5 -9.53 10.18 5.83
N LEU A 6 -9.03 11.16 5.08
CA LEU A 6 -7.88 11.97 5.50
C LEU A 6 -8.12 12.71 6.82
N ARG A 7 -9.38 13.01 7.16
CA ARG A 7 -9.73 13.58 8.47
C ARG A 7 -9.50 12.57 9.60
N ASP A 8 -9.91 11.32 9.40
CA ASP A 8 -9.70 10.24 10.38
C ASP A 8 -8.20 10.02 10.60
N LEU A 9 -7.43 9.98 9.50
CA LEU A 9 -5.97 9.85 9.54
C LEU A 9 -5.29 10.97 10.34
N ARG A 10 -5.70 12.23 10.12
CA ARG A 10 -5.15 13.40 10.85
C ARG A 10 -5.46 13.36 12.35
N ASN A 11 -6.58 12.74 12.73
CA ASN A 11 -7.03 12.66 14.11
C ASN A 11 -6.42 11.49 14.90
N ILE A 12 -5.61 10.64 14.27
CA ILE A 12 -4.91 9.56 14.97
C ILE A 12 -3.98 10.17 16.02
N ARG A 13 -4.23 9.89 17.30
CA ARG A 13 -3.31 10.23 18.39
C ARG A 13 -2.06 9.36 18.29
N ARG A 14 -0.90 10.02 18.31
CA ARG A 14 0.42 9.37 18.31
C ARG A 14 1.16 9.73 19.61
N PRO A 15 2.00 8.82 20.16
CA PRO A 15 2.34 7.50 19.64
C PRO A 15 1.20 6.48 19.76
N LEU A 16 1.19 5.49 18.87
CA LEU A 16 0.24 4.37 18.92
C LEU A 16 0.80 3.26 19.82
N SER A 17 -0.02 2.75 20.74
CA SER A 17 0.35 1.57 21.53
C SER A 17 0.05 0.28 20.75
N SER A 18 0.72 -0.80 21.12
CA SER A 18 0.44 -2.14 20.56
C SER A 18 -1.01 -2.55 20.78
N GLN A 19 -1.60 -2.21 21.93
CA GLN A 19 -3.02 -2.47 22.22
C GLN A 19 -3.94 -1.67 21.28
N ALA A 20 -3.59 -0.42 20.99
CA ALA A 20 -4.35 0.41 20.06
C ALA A 20 -4.30 -0.16 18.64
N LEU A 21 -3.16 -0.68 18.18
CA LEU A 21 -3.04 -1.33 16.86
C LEU A 21 -3.75 -2.68 16.79
N ALA A 22 -3.80 -3.43 17.90
CA ALA A 22 -4.49 -4.72 17.97
C ALA A 22 -6.02 -4.59 18.07
N ALA A 23 -6.54 -3.42 18.45
CA ALA A 23 -7.96 -3.20 18.58
C ALA A 23 -8.68 -3.27 17.24
N SER A 24 -9.76 -4.07 17.14
CA SER A 24 -10.53 -4.25 15.90
C SER A 24 -11.02 -2.95 15.28
N ALA A 25 -11.41 -1.97 16.10
CA ALA A 25 -11.83 -0.64 15.65
C ALA A 25 -10.72 0.14 14.93
N ASN A 26 -9.46 -0.20 15.19
CA ASN A 26 -8.27 0.43 14.64
C ASN A 26 -7.59 -0.45 13.58
N LYS A 27 -8.21 -1.54 13.14
CA LYS A 27 -7.63 -2.43 12.12
C LYS A 27 -7.27 -1.70 10.83
N TRP A 28 -8.02 -0.65 10.49
CA TRP A 28 -7.70 0.22 9.34
C TRP A 28 -6.36 0.96 9.50
N ILE A 29 -5.92 1.25 10.72
CA ILE A 29 -4.61 1.84 11.01
C ILE A 29 -3.50 0.81 10.75
N SER A 30 -3.71 -0.46 11.11
CA SER A 30 -2.78 -1.54 10.74
C SER A 30 -2.66 -1.68 9.23
N ASN A 31 -3.80 -1.62 8.51
CA ASN A 31 -3.81 -1.67 7.05
C ASN A 31 -3.01 -0.52 6.40
N LEU A 32 -2.98 0.68 7.01
CA LEU A 32 -2.14 1.79 6.51
C LEU A 32 -0.65 1.43 6.51
N LEU A 33 -0.21 0.59 7.46
CA LEU A 33 1.19 0.20 7.62
C LEU A 33 1.52 -1.08 6.83
N TRP A 34 0.57 -2.00 6.71
CA TRP A 34 0.87 -3.38 6.30
C TRP A 34 0.17 -3.85 5.02
N SER A 35 -0.82 -3.10 4.50
CA SER A 35 -1.50 -3.52 3.28
C SER A 35 -0.62 -3.35 2.04
N ASP A 36 -0.87 -4.19 1.02
CA ASP A 36 -0.13 -4.20 -0.24
C ASP A 36 -1.07 -4.11 -1.45
N PRO A 37 -0.68 -3.42 -2.53
CA PRO A 37 -1.42 -3.47 -3.79
C PRO A 37 -1.31 -4.85 -4.44
N ILE A 38 -2.34 -5.23 -5.20
CA ILE A 38 -2.30 -6.38 -6.10
C ILE A 38 -1.70 -5.90 -7.41
N GLU A 39 -0.65 -6.58 -7.89
CA GLU A 39 0.01 -6.18 -9.14
C GLU A 39 -0.86 -6.58 -10.36
N GLU A 40 -0.92 -5.69 -11.37
CA GLU A 40 -1.75 -5.86 -12.57
C GLU A 40 -0.96 -6.42 -13.77
N ASP A 41 0.36 -6.50 -13.64
CA ASP A 41 1.32 -7.01 -14.63
C ASP A 41 1.29 -8.53 -14.77
N ASP A 42 0.67 -9.24 -13.82
CA ASP A 42 0.34 -10.65 -13.97
C ASP A 42 -0.98 -10.82 -14.75
N THR A 43 -0.88 -11.39 -15.96
CA THR A 43 -2.04 -11.64 -16.83
C THR A 43 -3.08 -12.58 -16.20
N SER A 44 -2.71 -13.36 -15.18
CA SER A 44 -3.64 -14.18 -14.40
C SER A 44 -4.44 -13.38 -13.36
N MET A 45 -3.99 -12.15 -13.03
CA MET A 45 -4.60 -11.25 -12.04
C MET A 45 -5.32 -10.05 -12.67
N SER A 46 -5.29 -9.94 -14.01
CA SER A 46 -6.06 -8.95 -14.77
C SER A 46 -7.56 -9.16 -14.54
N GLY A 47 -8.19 -8.21 -13.84
CA GLY A 47 -9.62 -8.27 -13.47
C GLY A 47 -9.90 -8.67 -12.02
N VAL A 48 -8.90 -8.66 -11.13
CA VAL A 48 -9.14 -8.78 -9.69
C VAL A 48 -9.62 -7.43 -9.12
N PHE A 49 -10.69 -7.46 -8.31
CA PHE A 49 -11.31 -6.28 -7.71
C PHE A 49 -11.41 -6.41 -6.18
N GLY A 50 -11.44 -5.27 -5.48
CA GLY A 50 -11.75 -5.19 -4.07
C GLY A 50 -10.59 -5.57 -3.13
N VAL A 51 -10.97 -6.13 -1.98
CA VAL A 51 -10.06 -6.47 -0.86
C VAL A 51 -9.79 -7.96 -0.84
N HIS A 52 -8.52 -8.35 -0.67
CA HIS A 52 -8.09 -9.74 -0.63
C HIS A 52 -7.25 -10.05 0.61
N ALA A 53 -7.12 -11.33 0.93
CA ALA A 53 -6.25 -11.79 2.00
C ALA A 53 -4.78 -11.46 1.68
N SER A 54 -4.03 -11.00 2.67
CA SER A 54 -2.62 -10.69 2.51
C SER A 54 -1.74 -11.90 2.82
N PRO A 55 -0.62 -12.09 2.08
CA PRO A 55 0.45 -12.99 2.50
C PRO A 55 1.01 -12.67 3.89
N ARG A 56 0.78 -11.44 4.40
CA ARG A 56 1.16 -11.00 5.75
C ARG A 56 0.17 -11.44 6.83
N GLY A 57 -0.80 -12.28 6.50
CA GLY A 57 -1.81 -12.78 7.42
C GLY A 57 -2.72 -11.65 7.93
N GLN A 58 -2.93 -11.60 9.25
CA GLN A 58 -3.88 -10.66 9.86
C GLN A 58 -3.37 -9.20 9.95
N LEU A 59 -2.09 -8.96 9.62
CA LEU A 59 -1.45 -7.65 9.76
C LEU A 59 -1.93 -6.64 8.72
N GLY A 60 -2.25 -7.12 7.52
CA GLY A 60 -2.65 -6.27 6.39
C GLY A 60 -3.62 -6.95 5.45
N LEU A 61 -3.99 -6.23 4.40
CA LEU A 61 -4.87 -6.71 3.33
C LEU A 61 -4.20 -6.46 1.98
N CYS A 62 -4.58 -7.21 0.97
CA CYS A 62 -4.29 -6.84 -0.41
C CYS A 62 -5.43 -5.99 -0.99
N PHE A 63 -5.11 -5.00 -1.81
CA PHE A 63 -6.12 -4.15 -2.44
C PHE A 63 -5.88 -4.00 -3.94
N ALA A 64 -6.93 -4.17 -4.73
CA ALA A 64 -6.89 -3.97 -6.16
C ALA A 64 -7.02 -2.48 -6.56
N TRP A 65 -6.87 -2.24 -7.85
CA TRP A 65 -6.89 -0.93 -8.49
C TRP A 65 -8.16 -0.13 -8.23
N ASP A 66 -9.31 -0.79 -8.16
CA ASP A 66 -10.61 -0.15 -7.97
C ASP A 66 -10.70 0.56 -6.63
N LEU A 67 -10.09 -0.01 -5.58
CA LEU A 67 -10.04 0.62 -4.26
C LEU A 67 -9.12 1.84 -4.26
N THR A 68 -8.01 1.80 -4.99
CA THR A 68 -7.12 2.95 -5.14
C THR A 68 -7.86 4.09 -5.83
N ARG A 69 -8.51 3.80 -6.97
CA ARG A 69 -9.31 4.76 -7.72
C ARG A 69 -10.41 5.38 -6.88
N GLN A 70 -11.18 4.55 -6.18
CA GLN A 70 -12.29 5.03 -5.34
C GLN A 70 -11.78 5.86 -4.16
N PHE A 71 -10.69 5.46 -3.50
CA PHE A 71 -10.12 6.22 -2.40
C PHE A 71 -9.60 7.59 -2.87
N CYS A 72 -8.83 7.62 -3.96
CA CYS A 72 -8.33 8.86 -4.56
C CYS A 72 -9.48 9.81 -4.93
N ALA A 73 -10.52 9.30 -5.60
CA ALA A 73 -11.70 10.09 -5.95
C ALA A 73 -12.43 10.65 -4.72
N ARG A 74 -12.65 9.83 -3.67
CA ARG A 74 -13.33 10.27 -2.44
C ARG A 74 -12.53 11.30 -1.65
N GLN A 75 -11.20 11.20 -1.65
CA GLN A 75 -10.33 12.08 -0.87
C GLN A 75 -9.78 13.28 -1.66
N GLY A 76 -10.06 13.37 -2.97
CA GLY A 76 -9.53 14.43 -3.84
C GLY A 76 -8.02 14.31 -4.06
N LEU A 77 -7.50 13.08 -4.18
CA LEU A 77 -6.07 12.81 -4.40
C LEU A 77 -5.84 12.40 -5.86
N GLY A 78 -4.71 12.84 -6.43
CA GLY A 78 -4.25 12.38 -7.75
C GLY A 78 -3.31 11.17 -7.71
N LEU A 79 -2.65 10.95 -6.57
CA LEU A 79 -1.60 9.94 -6.44
C LEU A 79 -1.46 9.48 -4.99
N ILE A 80 -1.26 8.17 -4.80
CA ILE A 80 -0.78 7.57 -3.56
C ILE A 80 0.67 7.14 -3.78
N ILE A 81 1.56 7.57 -2.89
CA ILE A 81 2.96 7.11 -2.88
C ILE A 81 3.16 6.25 -1.64
N ARG A 82 3.76 5.06 -1.82
CA ARG A 82 4.01 4.10 -0.74
C ARG A 82 5.35 3.39 -0.90
N SER A 83 5.71 2.56 0.08
CA SER A 83 6.91 1.71 0.06
C SER A 83 6.58 0.26 0.45
N HIS A 84 7.32 -0.33 1.40
CA HIS A 84 7.09 -1.63 2.06
C HIS A 84 7.49 -2.90 1.29
N GLN A 85 7.24 -2.99 -0.01
CA GLN A 85 7.62 -4.19 -0.78
C GLN A 85 8.89 -3.94 -1.61
N SER A 86 9.89 -4.81 -1.46
CA SER A 86 10.99 -4.96 -2.41
C SER A 86 10.58 -5.93 -3.52
N LYS A 87 11.12 -5.75 -4.74
CA LYS A 87 10.93 -6.69 -5.87
C LYS A 87 12.30 -7.09 -6.41
N GLN A 88 12.52 -8.39 -6.57
CA GLN A 88 13.80 -8.92 -7.03
C GLN A 88 14.17 -8.36 -8.40
N GLY A 89 15.42 -7.89 -8.56
CA GLY A 89 15.91 -7.29 -9.79
C GLY A 89 15.17 -6.04 -10.27
N SER A 90 14.37 -5.39 -9.41
CA SER A 90 13.62 -4.19 -9.81
C SER A 90 14.50 -2.94 -9.84
N VAL A 91 14.05 -1.90 -10.54
CA VAL A 91 14.71 -0.58 -10.58
C VAL A 91 14.42 0.28 -9.34
N GLY A 92 13.82 -0.29 -8.30
CA GLY A 92 13.51 0.39 -7.04
C GLY A 92 12.16 1.13 -7.00
N PHE A 93 11.37 1.12 -8.07
CA PHE A 93 10.00 1.65 -8.04
C PHE A 93 9.06 0.96 -9.04
N ASP A 94 7.76 1.08 -8.81
CA ASP A 94 6.70 0.61 -9.72
C ASP A 94 5.56 1.63 -9.80
N ILE A 95 4.95 1.76 -10.98
CA ILE A 95 3.76 2.56 -11.23
C ILE A 95 2.59 1.60 -11.49
N MET A 96 1.52 1.71 -10.71
CA MET A 96 0.43 0.73 -10.64
C MET A 96 -0.94 1.41 -10.61
N HIS A 97 -2.02 0.65 -10.78
CA HIS A 97 -3.40 1.08 -10.56
C HIS A 97 -3.76 2.35 -11.34
N ASP A 98 -3.67 2.26 -12.67
CA ASP A 98 -3.90 3.38 -13.59
C ASP A 98 -3.06 4.64 -13.27
N GLN A 99 -1.78 4.43 -12.90
CA GLN A 99 -0.83 5.50 -12.53
C GLN A 99 -1.22 6.30 -11.27
N MET A 100 -2.22 5.85 -10.50
CA MET A 100 -2.63 6.49 -9.24
C MET A 100 -1.91 5.93 -8.01
N LEU A 101 -1.07 4.90 -8.17
CA LEU A 101 -0.25 4.35 -7.11
C LEU A 101 1.21 4.23 -7.56
N VAL A 102 2.12 4.77 -6.76
CA VAL A 102 3.56 4.58 -6.94
C VAL A 102 4.13 3.87 -5.72
N ARG A 103 4.82 2.76 -5.95
CA ARG A 103 5.64 2.08 -4.95
C ARG A 103 7.09 2.53 -5.15
N VAL A 104 7.74 3.00 -4.10
CA VAL A 104 9.17 3.38 -4.08
C VAL A 104 9.88 2.59 -2.99
N PHE A 105 11.02 2.01 -3.32
CA PHE A 105 11.86 1.25 -2.40
C PHE A 105 13.31 1.74 -2.49
N SER A 106 13.91 2.08 -1.36
CA SER A 106 15.20 2.79 -1.32
C SER A 106 16.37 1.96 -0.81
N ALA A 107 16.15 0.71 -0.39
CA ALA A 107 17.22 -0.19 0.00
C ALA A 107 17.70 -1.01 -1.22
N ARG A 108 18.86 -0.66 -1.76
CA ARG A 108 19.51 -1.41 -2.85
C ARG A 108 19.98 -2.78 -2.36
N ASP A 109 19.87 -3.78 -3.23
CA ASP A 109 20.30 -5.15 -3.01
C ASP A 109 19.78 -5.73 -1.69
N TYR A 110 18.50 -5.47 -1.43
CA TYR A 110 17.86 -5.85 -0.18
C TYR A 110 17.78 -7.38 -0.12
N GLU A 111 18.43 -7.98 0.89
CA GLU A 111 18.48 -9.44 1.04
C GLU A 111 18.98 -10.17 -0.22
N GLU A 112 20.00 -9.62 -0.90
CA GLU A 112 20.59 -10.20 -2.13
C GLU A 112 19.60 -10.29 -3.30
N HIS A 113 18.52 -9.51 -3.26
CA HIS A 113 17.52 -9.46 -4.32
C HIS A 113 18.03 -8.79 -5.61
N GLY A 114 19.22 -8.18 -5.63
CA GLY A 114 19.77 -7.52 -6.81
C GLY A 114 18.94 -6.34 -7.32
N ASN A 115 18.01 -5.82 -6.52
CA ASN A 115 17.20 -4.65 -6.85
C ASN A 115 18.01 -3.36 -6.70
N ASP A 116 17.68 -2.35 -7.49
CA ASP A 116 18.14 -0.98 -7.26
C ASP A 116 17.31 -0.28 -6.18
N GLY A 117 17.79 0.87 -5.71
CA GLY A 117 17.06 1.77 -4.82
C GLY A 117 16.62 3.02 -5.57
N ALA A 118 15.44 3.55 -5.26
CA ALA A 118 14.92 4.78 -5.83
C ALA A 118 14.53 5.81 -4.77
N VAL A 119 14.50 7.07 -5.19
CA VAL A 119 13.91 8.21 -4.47
C VAL A 119 13.01 8.97 -5.43
N LEU A 120 11.89 9.50 -4.93
CA LEU A 120 11.00 10.36 -5.68
C LEU A 120 11.22 11.81 -5.25
N LEU A 121 11.55 12.67 -6.20
CA LEU A 121 11.66 14.13 -5.99
C LEU A 121 10.36 14.79 -6.47
N VAL A 122 9.72 15.58 -5.62
CA VAL A 122 8.45 16.28 -5.86
C VAL A 122 8.57 17.78 -5.67
#